data_AF-A0A4E0QWY0-F1
#
_entry.id   AF-A0A4E0QWY0-F1
#
_cell.length_a   1.000
_cell.length_b   1.000
_cell.length_c   1.000
_cell.angle_alpha   90.00
_cell.angle_beta   90.00
_cell.angle_gamma   90.00
#
_symmetry.space_group_name_H-M   'P 1'
#
loop_
_entity.id
_entity.type
_entity.pdbx_description
1 polymer ?
#
loop_
_entity_poly.entity_id
_entity_poly.type
_entity_poly.pdbx_seq_one_letter_code
_entity_poly.pdbx_strand_id
1 'polypeptide(L)'
;MGRGYLKQTIAVFKPKILYPDFKVANAKNKIRNDIFAKFKANQDKTITYRWLNTLYFGGQLNPKEQRIFDDVIESMNTEKLMITGFAGLLFYLTEKGEKLMMSESIV
;
A
#
# COMPACT_ATOMS: atom_id res chain seq x y z
N MET A 1 11.89 34.85 41.13
CA MET A 1 10.90 34.08 40.34
C MET A 1 11.45 33.91 38.92
N GLY A 2 12.16 32.81 38.63
CA GLY A 2 12.70 32.53 37.30
C GLY A 2 11.83 31.50 36.59
N ARG A 3 11.00 31.93 35.62
CA ARG A 3 10.25 31.01 34.76
C ARG A 3 11.20 30.46 33.71
N GLY A 4 11.75 29.27 33.97
CA GLY A 4 12.48 28.49 32.97
C GLY A 4 11.53 28.03 31.89
N TYR A 5 11.62 28.63 30.71
CA TYR A 5 10.91 28.17 29.52
C TYR A 5 11.49 26.81 29.12
N LEU A 6 10.72 25.74 29.36
CA LEU A 6 10.94 24.44 28.77
C LEU A 6 10.93 24.62 27.24
N LYS A 7 12.10 24.49 26.61
CA LYS A 7 12.21 24.33 25.16
C LYS A 7 11.47 23.05 24.80
N GLN A 8 10.22 23.15 24.36
CA GLN A 8 9.55 22.06 23.66
C GLN A 8 10.35 21.80 22.39
N THR A 9 11.21 20.79 22.43
CA THR A 9 11.72 20.13 21.25
C THR A 9 10.50 19.60 20.49
N ILE A 10 10.08 20.34 19.46
CA ILE A 10 9.20 19.81 18.44
C ILE A 10 9.99 18.65 17.83
N ALA A 11 9.61 17.42 18.18
CA ALA A 11 10.07 16.26 17.46
C ALA A 11 9.57 16.46 16.02
N VAL A 12 10.45 16.90 15.14
CA VAL A 12 10.18 16.94 13.70
C VAL A 12 9.88 15.49 13.34
N PHE A 13 8.60 15.19 13.15
CA PHE A 13 8.13 13.90 12.69
C PHE A 13 8.67 13.75 11.28
N LYS A 14 9.90 13.24 11.16
CA LYS A 14 10.45 12.85 9.87
C LYS A 14 9.59 11.67 9.43
N PRO A 15 8.75 11.80 8.39
CA PRO A 15 8.06 10.63 7.88
C PRO A 15 9.16 9.61 7.56
N LYS A 16 9.06 8.43 8.17
CA LYS A 16 9.99 7.35 7.91
C LYS A 16 9.84 7.02 6.43
N ILE A 17 10.76 7.50 5.60
CA ILE A 17 10.80 7.18 4.18
C ILE A 17 11.07 5.68 4.14
N LEU A 18 10.07 4.86 3.82
CA LEU A 18 10.24 3.41 3.79
C LEU A 18 11.24 2.99 2.70
N TYR A 19 11.39 3.82 1.66
CA TYR A 19 12.15 3.49 0.47
C TYR A 19 13.02 4.65 -0.04
N PRO A 20 14.10 5.03 0.68
CA PRO A 20 14.98 6.11 0.23
C PRO A 20 15.72 5.76 -1.08
N ASP A 21 15.93 4.46 -1.37
CA ASP A 21 16.79 3.97 -2.46
C ASP A 21 16.15 2.90 -3.38
N PHE A 22 14.82 2.73 -3.37
CA PHE A 22 14.22 1.71 -4.24
C PHE A 22 14.22 2.14 -5.70
N LYS A 23 14.78 1.29 -6.57
CA LYS A 23 14.44 1.29 -7.99
C LYS A 23 12.92 1.09 -8.10
N VAL A 24 12.23 1.97 -8.82
CA VAL A 24 10.75 2.00 -8.95
C VAL A 24 10.16 0.63 -9.26
N ALA A 25 10.82 -0.18 -10.10
CA ALA A 25 10.39 -1.54 -10.43
C ALA A 25 10.28 -2.47 -9.21
N ASN A 26 11.23 -2.39 -8.27
CA ASN A 26 11.23 -3.22 -7.06
C ASN A 26 10.09 -2.82 -6.11
N ALA A 27 9.74 -1.53 -6.07
CA ALA A 27 8.63 -1.03 -5.27
C ALA A 27 7.28 -1.51 -5.85
N LYS A 28 7.11 -1.46 -7.18
CA LYS A 28 5.89 -1.93 -7.84
C LYS A 28 5.62 -3.42 -7.58
N ASN A 29 6.65 -4.27 -7.74
CA ASN A 29 6.54 -5.70 -7.49
C ASN A 29 6.21 -6.01 -6.03
N LYS A 30 6.87 -5.31 -5.09
CA LYS A 30 6.57 -5.47 -3.66
C LYS A 30 5.12 -5.13 -3.35
N ILE A 31 4.64 -3.98 -3.84
CA ILE A 31 3.26 -3.53 -3.60
C ILE A 31 2.24 -4.55 -4.13
N ARG A 32 2.46 -5.06 -5.34
CA ARG A 32 1.62 -6.11 -5.95
C ARG A 32 1.57 -7.38 -5.09
N ASN A 33 2.73 -7.86 -4.64
CA ASN A 33 2.82 -9.07 -3.82
C ASN A 33 2.14 -8.91 -2.47
N ASP A 34 2.32 -7.77 -1.82
CA ASP A 34 1.70 -7.46 -0.53
C ASP A 34 0.16 -7.33 -0.67
N ILE A 35 -0.34 -6.77 -1.78
CA ILE A 35 -1.78 -6.75 -2.11
C ILE A 35 -2.32 -8.18 -2.22
N PHE A 36 -1.64 -9.06 -2.95
CA PHE A 36 -2.03 -10.47 -3.06
C PHE A 36 -1.95 -11.21 -1.72
N ALA A 37 -0.89 -11.01 -0.95
CA ALA A 37 -0.76 -11.60 0.39
C ALA A 37 -1.95 -11.21 1.28
N LYS A 38 -2.43 -9.97 1.16
CA LYS A 38 -3.62 -9.53 1.90
C LYS A 38 -4.91 -10.15 1.39
N PHE A 39 -5.09 -10.26 0.08
CA PHE A 39 -6.23 -10.99 -0.46
C PHE A 39 -6.23 -12.45 0.00
N LYS A 40 -5.06 -13.10 0.05
CA LYS A 40 -4.91 -14.46 0.59
C LYS A 40 -5.27 -14.56 2.08
N ALA A 41 -4.94 -13.53 2.86
CA ALA A 41 -5.27 -13.46 4.28
C ALA A 41 -6.73 -13.07 4.57
N ASN A 42 -7.42 -12.41 3.62
CA ASN A 42 -8.80 -11.97 3.76
C ASN A 42 -9.76 -12.95 3.09
N GLN A 43 -10.56 -13.67 3.90
CA GLN A 43 -11.54 -14.64 3.39
C GLN A 43 -12.56 -14.02 2.41
N ASP A 44 -12.91 -12.75 2.60
CA ASP A 44 -13.91 -12.04 1.79
C ASP A 44 -13.38 -11.52 0.44
N LYS A 45 -12.12 -11.84 0.08
CA LYS A 45 -11.47 -11.43 -1.18
C LYS A 45 -11.57 -9.92 -1.46
N THR A 46 -11.74 -9.13 -0.41
CA THR A 46 -11.92 -7.68 -0.44
C THR A 46 -10.90 -7.03 0.47
N ILE A 47 -10.26 -5.97 0.00
CA ILE A 47 -9.31 -5.16 0.78
C ILE A 47 -9.70 -3.69 0.66
N THR A 48 -9.39 -2.90 1.68
CA THR A 48 -9.69 -1.46 1.69
C THR A 48 -8.43 -0.66 1.38
N TYR A 49 -8.58 0.47 0.70
CA TYR A 49 -7.50 1.43 0.51
C TYR A 49 -6.94 1.95 1.85
N ARG A 50 -7.77 2.03 2.88
CA ARG A 50 -7.34 2.41 4.24
C ARG A 50 -6.35 1.42 4.86
N TRP A 51 -6.51 0.12 4.60
CA TRP A 51 -5.56 -0.89 5.05
C TRP A 51 -4.16 -0.64 4.47
N LEU A 52 -4.09 -0.24 3.20
CA LEU A 52 -2.83 0.10 2.53
C LEU A 52 -2.16 1.33 3.18
N ASN A 53 -2.93 2.39 3.45
CA ASN A 53 -2.41 3.57 4.15
C ASN A 53 -1.86 3.25 5.56
N THR A 54 -2.45 2.26 6.22
CA THR A 54 -2.05 1.86 7.59
C THR A 54 -0.77 1.03 7.57
N LEU A 55 -0.66 0.06 6.65
CA LEU A 55 0.48 -0.86 6.60
C LEU A 55 1.77 -0.23 6.12
N TYR A 56 1.66 0.60 5.09
CA TYR A 56 2.86 1.08 4.43
C TYR A 56 3.38 2.40 5.00
N PHE A 57 2.57 3.22 5.68
CA PHE A 57 2.98 4.60 5.99
C PHE A 57 2.62 5.16 7.36
N GLY A 58 2.06 4.37 8.28
CA GLY A 58 1.73 4.86 9.63
C GLY A 58 0.87 6.14 9.62
N GLY A 59 0.10 6.37 8.56
CA GLY A 59 -0.69 7.59 8.40
C GLY A 59 -0.92 8.00 6.95
N GLN A 60 0.12 8.27 6.15
CA GLN A 60 -0.02 8.87 4.81
C GLN A 60 1.16 8.56 3.88
N LEU A 61 0.85 8.07 2.68
CA LEU A 61 1.76 7.98 1.53
C LEU A 61 2.39 9.34 1.21
N ASN A 62 3.69 9.41 0.92
CA ASN A 62 4.23 10.61 0.29
C ASN A 62 3.80 10.67 -1.20
N PRO A 63 3.81 11.85 -1.86
CA PRO A 63 3.30 11.96 -3.23
C PRO A 63 3.98 11.06 -4.27
N LYS A 64 5.27 10.72 -4.09
CA LYS A 64 5.98 9.81 -5.00
C LYS A 64 5.53 8.37 -4.78
N GLU A 65 5.43 7.94 -3.53
CA GLU A 65 4.94 6.61 -3.18
C GLU A 65 3.49 6.43 -3.62
N GLN A 66 2.66 7.48 -3.47
CA GLN A 66 1.27 7.49 -3.91
C GLN A 66 1.17 7.20 -5.42
N ARG A 67 1.99 7.86 -6.24
CA ARG A 67 2.02 7.61 -7.69
C ARG A 67 2.42 6.17 -8.04
N ILE A 68 3.45 5.64 -7.36
CA ILE A 68 3.89 4.25 -7.60
C ILE A 68 2.78 3.28 -7.23
N PHE A 69 2.05 3.56 -6.15
CA PHE A 69 0.90 2.78 -5.74
C PHE A 69 -0.24 2.86 -6.75
N ASP A 70 -0.63 4.06 -7.19
CA ASP A 70 -1.68 4.27 -8.17
C ASP A 70 -1.37 3.54 -9.48
N ASP A 71 -0.12 3.61 -9.95
CA ASP A 71 0.36 2.86 -11.12
C ASP A 71 0.15 1.33 -10.96
N VAL A 72 0.38 0.78 -9.77
CA VAL A 72 0.21 -0.66 -9.51
C VAL A 72 -1.27 -1.03 -9.51
N ILE A 73 -2.13 -0.23 -8.88
CA ILE A 73 -3.57 -0.44 -8.88
C ILE A 73 -4.14 -0.36 -10.30
N GLU A 74 -3.71 0.62 -11.08
CA GLU A 74 -4.10 0.77 -12.48
C GLU A 74 -3.65 -0.43 -13.32
N SER A 75 -2.41 -0.90 -13.15
CA SER A 75 -1.90 -2.12 -13.79
C SER A 75 -2.77 -3.32 -13.45
N MET A 76 -3.04 -3.55 -12.16
CA MET A 76 -3.80 -4.72 -11.72
C MET A 76 -5.27 -4.68 -12.18
N ASN A 77 -5.89 -3.50 -12.24
CA ASN A 77 -7.22 -3.31 -12.84
C ASN A 77 -7.21 -3.56 -14.35
N THR A 78 -6.22 -3.03 -15.07
CA THR A 78 -6.07 -3.21 -16.53
C THR A 78 -5.85 -4.68 -16.89
N GLU A 79 -5.05 -5.38 -16.08
CA GLU A 79 -4.80 -6.82 -16.19
C GLU A 79 -6.02 -7.66 -15.75
N LYS A 80 -7.09 -7.03 -15.24
CA LYS A 80 -8.31 -7.66 -14.71
C LYS A 80 -8.03 -8.61 -13.54
N LEU A 81 -7.01 -8.34 -12.74
CA LEU A 81 -6.66 -9.13 -11.54
C LEU A 81 -7.46 -8.72 -10.32
N MET A 82 -7.90 -7.46 -10.30
CA MET A 82 -8.77 -6.90 -9.28
C MET A 82 -9.71 -5.87 -9.92
N ILE A 83 -10.73 -5.48 -9.17
CA ILE A 83 -11.66 -4.41 -9.53
C ILE A 83 -11.70 -3.42 -8.39
N THR A 84 -11.73 -2.13 -8.73
CA THR A 84 -11.99 -1.04 -7.78
C THR A 84 -13.48 -0.77 -7.66
N GLY A 85 -13.98 -0.63 -6.44
CA GLY A 85 -15.36 -0.23 -6.17
C GLY A 85 -15.43 0.81 -5.06
N PHE A 86 -16.64 1.36 -4.86
CA PHE A 86 -16.93 2.44 -3.91
C PHE A 86 -15.92 3.60 -4.03
N ALA A 87 -15.92 4.26 -5.19
CA ALA A 87 -15.04 5.40 -5.49
C ALA A 87 -13.53 5.12 -5.29
N GLY A 88 -13.08 3.87 -5.51
CA GLY A 88 -11.66 3.48 -5.37
C GLY A 88 -11.24 3.15 -3.94
N LEU A 89 -12.17 3.10 -2.99
CA LEU A 89 -11.89 2.80 -1.58
C LEU A 89 -11.86 1.29 -1.29
N LEU A 90 -12.50 0.49 -2.15
CA LEU A 90 -12.57 -0.95 -2.03
C LEU A 90 -11.94 -1.61 -3.25
N PHE A 91 -11.25 -2.71 -2.99
CA PHE A 91 -10.63 -3.53 -4.00
C PHE A 91 -11.13 -4.95 -3.86
N TYR A 92 -11.60 -5.53 -4.96
CA TYR A 92 -12.16 -6.88 -5.04
C TYR A 92 -11.26 -7.74 -5.90
N LEU A 93 -10.86 -8.91 -5.41
CA LEU A 93 -10.10 -9.87 -6.21
C LEU A 93 -11.00 -10.50 -7.27
N THR A 94 -10.53 -10.59 -8.52
CA THR A 94 -11.25 -11.32 -9.57
C THR A 94 -10.85 -12.79 -9.57
N GLU A 95 -11.63 -13.64 -10.26
CA GLU A 95 -11.24 -15.04 -10.50
C GLU A 95 -9.88 -15.16 -11.21
N LYS A 96 -9.57 -14.22 -12.12
CA LYS A 96 -8.27 -14.19 -12.81
C LYS A 96 -7.14 -13.86 -11.84
N GLY A 97 -7.34 -12.87 -10.97
CA GLY A 97 -6.37 -12.52 -9.92
C GLY A 97 -6.16 -13.66 -8.94
N GLU A 98 -7.23 -14.36 -8.55
CA GLU A 98 -7.16 -15.53 -7.68
C GLU A 98 -6.34 -16.67 -8.29
N LYS A 99 -6.60 -17.01 -9.56
CA LYS A 99 -5.81 -18.04 -10.28
C LYS A 99 -4.33 -17.67 -10.33
N LEU A 100 -4.01 -16.41 -10.63
CA LEU A 100 -2.63 -15.94 -10.66
C LEU A 100 -1.97 -16.03 -9.27
N MET A 101 -2.64 -15.51 -8.24
CA MET A 101 -2.17 -15.55 -6.86
C MET A 101 -1.91 -16.99 -6.36
N MET A 102 -2.76 -17.95 -6.77
CA MET A 102 -2.57 -19.37 -6.45
C MET A 102 -1.43 -20.00 -7.25
N SER A 103 -1.25 -19.62 -8.52
CA SER A 103 -0.16 -20.12 -9.37
C SER A 103 1.21 -19.64 -8.92
N GLU A 104 1.31 -18.42 -8.38
CA GLU A 104 2.54 -17.84 -7.85
C GLU A 104 2.87 -18.36 -6.43
N SER A 105 1.96 -19.08 -5.78
CA SER A 105 2.18 -19.71 -4.46
C SER A 105 2.90 -21.06 -4.52
N ILE A 106 3.41 -21.49 -5.70
CA ILE A 106 4.10 -22.78 -5.92
C ILE A 106 5.64 -22.63 -6.02
N VAL A 107 6.22 -21.50 -5.60
CA VAL A 107 7.68 -21.34 -5.53
C VAL A 107 8.15 -20.98 -4.13
#